data_AF-K1SX38-F1
#
_entry.id   AF-K1SX38-F1
#
_cell.length_a   1.000
_cell.length_b   1.000
_cell.length_c   1.000
_cell.angle_alpha   90.00
_cell.angle_beta   90.00
_cell.angle_gamma   90.00
#
_symmetry.space_group_name_H-M   'P 1'
#
loop_
_entity.id
_entity.type
_entity.pdbx_description
1 polymer ?
#
loop_
_entity_poly.entity_id
_entity_poly.type
_entity_poly.pdbx_seq_one_letter_code
_entity_poly.pdbx_strand_id
1 'polypeptide(L)'
;MKKKRHELILRLITENAVTTQDELLELLKKNGYNVTQATVSRDIKELKLIKTPVKNGRSKYSVGSSGSDDDSAKFYSIFSQSV
;
A
#
# COMPACT_ATOMS: atom_id res chain seq x y z
N MET A 1 -9.32 10.17 -10.03
CA MET A 1 -9.77 9.36 -8.88
C MET A 1 -8.90 8.14 -8.62
N LYS A 2 -8.66 7.27 -9.62
CA LYS A 2 -7.80 6.07 -9.48
C LYS A 2 -6.35 6.36 -9.07
N LYS A 3 -5.68 7.32 -9.73
CA LYS A 3 -4.28 7.70 -9.41
C LYS A 3 -4.13 8.14 -7.94
N LYS A 4 -4.99 9.06 -7.48
CA LYS A 4 -5.02 9.50 -6.06
C LYS A 4 -5.30 8.35 -5.09
N ARG A 5 -6.17 7.40 -5.44
CA ARG A 5 -6.41 6.20 -4.63
C ARG A 5 -5.16 5.33 -4.56
N HIS A 6 -4.46 5.14 -5.66
CA HIS A 6 -3.20 4.39 -5.72
C HIS A 6 -2.10 5.06 -4.89
N GLU A 7 -1.95 6.37 -4.99
CA GLU A 7 -1.03 7.15 -4.15
C GLU A 7 -1.36 6.99 -2.66
N LEU A 8 -2.64 7.00 -2.30
CA LEU A 8 -3.08 6.74 -0.94
C LEU A 8 -2.80 5.29 -0.50
N ILE A 9 -3.04 4.29 -1.36
CA ILE A 9 -2.73 2.89 -1.04
C ILE A 9 -1.25 2.74 -0.70
N LEU A 10 -0.37 3.30 -1.53
CA LEU A 10 1.08 3.27 -1.30
C LEU A 10 1.45 3.94 0.02
N ARG A 11 0.84 5.09 0.32
CA ARG A 11 1.02 5.77 1.60
C ARG A 11 0.58 4.90 2.79
N LEU A 12 -0.61 4.31 2.70
CA LEU A 12 -1.20 3.52 3.78
C LEU A 12 -0.38 2.28 4.11
N ILE A 13 0.13 1.55 3.11
CA ILE A 13 0.97 0.35 3.33
C ILE A 13 2.37 0.70 3.84
N THR A 14 2.84 1.93 3.62
CA THR A 14 4.11 2.43 4.17
C THR A 14 3.94 2.90 5.61
N GLU A 15 2.88 3.68 5.90
CA GLU A 15 2.61 4.23 7.24
C GLU A 15 2.04 3.19 8.21
N ASN A 16 1.37 2.15 7.70
CA ASN A 16 0.69 1.12 8.50
C ASN A 16 1.20 -0.27 8.12
N ALA A 17 1.21 -1.20 9.08
CA ALA A 17 1.60 -2.58 8.84
C ALA A 17 0.44 -3.40 8.21
N VAL A 18 0.00 -3.03 7.01
CA VAL A 18 -1.19 -3.60 6.38
C VAL A 18 -0.99 -5.05 5.97
N THR A 19 -1.70 -5.96 6.62
CA THR A 19 -1.50 -7.41 6.42
C THR A 19 -2.57 -8.07 5.54
N THR A 20 -3.74 -7.44 5.41
CA THR A 20 -4.91 -7.99 4.69
C THR A 20 -5.56 -6.96 3.76
N GLN A 21 -6.33 -7.47 2.79
CA GLN A 21 -7.08 -6.59 1.87
C GLN A 21 -8.24 -5.88 2.58
N ASP A 22 -8.82 -6.52 3.60
CA ASP A 22 -9.90 -5.94 4.39
C ASP A 22 -9.39 -4.76 5.22
N GLU A 23 -8.21 -4.89 5.83
CA GLU A 23 -7.55 -3.80 6.53
C GLU A 23 -7.26 -2.61 5.59
N LEU A 24 -6.78 -2.89 4.37
CA LEU A 24 -6.57 -1.84 3.35
C LEU A 24 -7.90 -1.17 2.95
N LEU A 25 -8.97 -1.95 2.82
CA LEU A 25 -10.30 -1.45 2.50
C LEU A 25 -10.83 -0.53 3.62
N GLU A 26 -10.68 -0.92 4.88
CA GLU A 26 -11.09 -0.08 6.02
C GLU A 26 -10.31 1.22 6.07
N LEU A 27 -8.98 1.17 5.86
CA LEU A 27 -8.14 2.36 5.82
C LEU A 27 -8.54 3.29 4.66
N LEU A 28 -8.85 2.75 3.49
CA LEU A 28 -9.35 3.53 2.35
C LEU A 28 -10.69 4.20 2.67
N LYS A 29 -11.63 3.48 3.29
CA LYS A 29 -12.92 4.04 3.72
C LYS A 29 -12.74 5.17 4.73
N LYS A 30 -11.86 5.00 5.72
CA LYS A 30 -11.52 6.04 6.71
C LYS A 30 -10.94 7.30 6.08
N ASN A 31 -10.29 7.17 4.91
CA ASN A 31 -9.75 8.27 4.12
C ASN A 31 -10.70 8.76 3.01
N GLY A 32 -12.00 8.43 3.09
CA GLY A 32 -13.03 8.92 2.17
C GLY A 32 -13.17 8.16 0.86
N TYR A 33 -12.50 7.01 0.69
CA TYR A 33 -12.64 6.15 -0.49
C TYR A 33 -13.61 5.00 -0.23
N ASN A 34 -14.84 5.14 -0.72
CA ASN A 34 -15.82 4.06 -0.69
C ASN A 34 -15.63 3.12 -1.88
N VAL A 35 -14.80 2.09 -1.69
CA VAL A 35 -14.51 1.05 -2.70
C VAL A 35 -14.94 -0.33 -2.23
N THR A 36 -14.92 -1.32 -3.12
CA THR A 36 -15.20 -2.72 -2.78
C THR A 36 -13.92 -3.51 -2.62
N GLN A 37 -14.02 -4.69 -1.99
CA GLN A 37 -12.90 -5.62 -1.90
C GLN A 37 -12.38 -6.04 -3.29
N ALA A 38 -13.25 -6.18 -4.29
CA ALA A 38 -12.85 -6.46 -5.67
C ALA A 38 -12.02 -5.31 -6.29
N THR A 39 -12.36 -4.06 -5.98
CA THR A 39 -11.56 -2.89 -6.40
C THR A 39 -10.18 -2.89 -5.73
N VAL A 40 -10.12 -3.12 -4.42
CA VAL A 40 -8.86 -3.20 -3.68
C VAL A 40 -7.96 -4.33 -4.21
N SER A 41 -8.54 -5.50 -4.47
CA SER A 41 -7.83 -6.64 -5.07
C SER A 41 -7.24 -6.31 -6.44
N ARG A 42 -7.99 -5.58 -7.29
CA ARG A 42 -7.49 -5.09 -8.59
C ARG A 42 -6.36 -4.08 -8.39
N ASP A 43 -6.52 -3.10 -7.51
CA ASP A 43 -5.49 -2.08 -7.26
C ASP A 43 -4.18 -2.70 -6.74
N ILE A 44 -4.25 -3.68 -5.83
CA ILE A 44 -3.08 -4.44 -5.33
C ILE A 44 -2.33 -5.09 -6.50
N LYS A 45 -3.05 -5.73 -7.44
CA LYS A 45 -2.46 -6.35 -8.62
C LYS A 45 -1.84 -5.32 -9.57
N GLU A 46 -2.54 -4.21 -9.80
CA GLU A 46 -2.07 -3.15 -10.70
C GLU A 46 -0.83 -2.44 -10.14
N LEU A 47 -0.78 -2.24 -8.83
CA LEU A 47 0.37 -1.67 -8.10
C LEU A 47 1.49 -2.68 -7.86
N LYS A 48 1.31 -3.95 -8.27
CA LYS A 48 2.27 -5.04 -8.06
C LYS A 48 2.73 -5.14 -6.60
N LEU A 49 1.79 -4.99 -5.66
CA LEU A 49 2.09 -5.12 -4.24
C LEU A 49 2.34 -6.58 -3.89
N ILE A 50 3.39 -6.82 -3.11
CA ILE A 50 3.76 -8.14 -2.60
C ILE A 50 3.62 -8.17 -1.08
N LYS A 51 3.65 -9.37 -0.48
CA LYS A 51 3.75 -9.51 0.97
C LYS A 51 5.21 -9.71 1.37
N THR A 52 5.80 -8.73 2.04
CA THR A 52 7.17 -8.83 2.59
C THR A 52 7.10 -9.29 4.04
N PRO A 53 7.93 -10.27 4.46
CA PRO A 53 8.02 -10.67 5.86
C PRO A 53 8.65 -9.54 6.70
N VAL A 54 8.10 -9.33 7.90
CA VAL A 54 8.65 -8.42 8.91
C VAL A 54 9.28 -9.22 10.06
N LYS A 55 10.14 -8.57 10.86
CA LYS A 55 10.95 -9.18 11.94
C LYS A 55 10.20 -10.05 12.98
N ASN A 56 8.86 -10.01 13.00
CA ASN A 56 8.02 -10.77 13.93
C ASN A 56 7.25 -11.94 13.28
N GLY A 57 7.71 -12.45 12.12
CA GLY A 57 7.04 -13.56 11.43
C GLY A 57 5.67 -13.21 10.82
N ARG A 58 5.30 -11.93 10.86
CA ARG A 58 4.14 -11.38 10.14
C ARG A 58 4.58 -10.94 8.75
N SER A 59 3.65 -10.80 7.82
CA SER A 59 3.93 -10.22 6.50
C SER A 59 2.97 -9.08 6.21
N LYS A 60 3.48 -7.99 5.64
CA LYS A 60 2.68 -6.82 5.25
C LYS A 60 2.80 -6.54 3.76
N TYR A 61 1.86 -5.80 3.21
CA TYR A 61 1.94 -5.31 1.84
C TYR A 61 3.08 -4.31 1.67
N SER A 62 3.79 -4.44 0.56
CA SER A 62 4.90 -3.57 0.15
C SER A 62 4.93 -3.46 -1.37
N VAL A 63 5.63 -2.46 -1.89
CA VAL A 63 5.84 -2.32 -3.34
C VAL A 63 6.86 -3.36 -3.80
N GLY A 64 6.51 -4.11 -4.85
CA GLY A 64 7.42 -5.06 -5.49
C GLY A 64 8.55 -4.37 -6.24
N SER A 65 9.56 -3.91 -5.52
CA SER A 65 10.91 -3.68 -6.04
C SER A 65 11.86 -4.50 -5.18
N SER A 66 12.80 -5.20 -5.80
CA SER A 66 13.76 -6.05 -5.11
C SER A 66 14.54 -5.26 -4.05
N GLY A 67 14.19 -5.41 -2.77
CA GLY A 67 14.93 -4.82 -1.66
C GLY A 67 14.01 -4.32 -0.56
N SER A 68 14.29 -4.76 0.67
CA SER A 68 14.08 -4.07 1.96
C SER A 68 12.80 -3.25 2.20
N ASP A 69 12.19 -3.45 3.36
CA ASP A 69 11.13 -2.58 3.93
C ASP A 69 11.48 -1.06 3.84
N ASP A 70 12.78 -0.75 3.89
CA ASP A 70 13.41 0.58 3.76
C ASP A 70 13.21 1.22 2.36
N ASP A 71 13.27 0.43 1.28
CA ASP A 71 13.19 0.92 -0.10
C ASP A 71 11.78 1.43 -0.46
N SER A 72 10.74 0.83 0.13
CA SER A 72 9.34 1.24 -0.11
C SER A 72 9.04 2.63 0.48
N ALA A 73 9.54 2.92 1.67
CA ALA A 73 9.41 4.22 2.32
C ALA A 73 10.21 5.30 1.59
N LYS A 74 11.40 4.94 1.09
CA LYS A 74 12.26 5.81 0.28
C LYS A 74 11.63 6.13 -1.09
N PHE A 75 11.01 5.15 -1.75
CA PHE A 75 10.31 5.34 -3.02
C PHE A 75 9.16 6.35 -2.88
N TYR A 76 8.35 6.24 -1.83
CA TYR A 76 7.27 7.19 -1.57
C TYR A 76 7.79 8.59 -1.20
N SER A 77 8.86 8.67 -0.41
CA SER A 77 9.49 9.95 -0.03
C SER A 77 10.01 10.72 -1.23
N ILE A 78 10.58 10.02 -2.23
CA ILE A 78 11.01 10.64 -3.50
C ILE A 78 9.82 11.14 -4.31
N PHE A 79 8.72 10.38 -4.34
CA PHE A 79 7.52 10.79 -5.09
C PHE A 79 6.77 11.95 -4.41
N SER A 80 6.83 12.07 -3.09
CA SER A 80 6.19 13.13 -2.31
C SER A 80 6.97 14.45 -2.29
N GLN A 81 8.26 14.47 -2.63
CA GLN A 81 9.09 15.69 -2.63
C GLN A 81 9.00 16.51 -3.93
N SER A 82 8.33 16.03 -4.97
CA SER A 82 8.25 16.71 -6.28
C SER A 82 7.02 17.62 -6.45
N VAL A 83 6.60 18.35 -5.40
CA VAL A 83 5.53 19.37 -5.47
C VAL A 83 6.03 20.75 -5.11
#